data_AF-A0A9P0BCS1-F1
#
_entry.id   AF-A0A9P0BCS1-F1
#
_cell.length_a   1.000
_cell.length_b   1.000
_cell.length_c   1.000
_cell.angle_alpha   90.00
_cell.angle_beta   90.00
_cell.angle_gamma   90.00
#
_symmetry.space_group_name_H-M   'P 1'
#
loop_
_entity.id
_entity.type
_entity.pdbx_description
1 polymer ?
#
loop_
_entity_poly.entity_id
_entity_poly.type
_entity_poly.pdbx_seq_one_letter_code
_entity_poly.pdbx_strand_id
1 'polypeptide(L)'
;MSKKTKAICLNNFSSTATLANNEVSVPLGSQDTLNEKDYDPYEHRNVLHPNTYFGALVHLLKCSLGAGILAIPRAFKASGLAVGVIGTIFIGILCTYTIHILMVASLKMCKLTKKPALDFSETIFEIVKHGPKGCRKYARSAKIFVESGLLLSYYVGGIGSIFPLEKTMIKPQFLGCFGVLNVTMTLITIMYLCMGFFGYLAFGEVTEATITKNLPVEEVVAQVAKWCISLAVFFTFMLMFYVPIDITWRKISGHISEKRHNLSQFSLRTGIVIFATCIAIFAGEHLGPLIELVGAIFLSTLGLMVPAIMDTLINWDNLGCFYWKFWKNLVISIFGLFGAVAGSYYAILSMVNEES
;
A
#
# COMPACT_ATOMS: atom_id res chain seq x y z
N MET A 1 -31.88 50.73 -34.20
CA MET A 1 -30.98 50.02 -35.13
C MET A 1 -29.55 50.26 -34.67
N SER A 2 -28.83 49.21 -34.21
CA SER A 2 -27.38 49.14 -33.89
C SER A 2 -26.78 50.12 -32.86
N LYS A 3 -25.80 49.80 -32.00
CA LYS A 3 -24.78 48.74 -31.99
C LYS A 3 -24.19 48.60 -30.57
N LYS A 4 -23.82 47.38 -30.19
CA LYS A 4 -23.13 46.99 -28.93
C LYS A 4 -21.71 47.56 -28.83
N THR A 5 -21.28 47.86 -27.60
CA THR A 5 -19.90 47.64 -27.13
C THR A 5 -19.95 46.95 -25.76
N LYS A 6 -19.30 45.78 -25.66
CA LYS A 6 -19.10 45.02 -24.42
C LYS A 6 -18.11 45.79 -23.52
N ALA A 7 -18.50 46.09 -22.29
CA ALA A 7 -17.58 46.33 -21.19
C ALA A 7 -17.66 45.12 -20.25
N ILE A 8 -16.53 44.44 -20.07
CA ILE A 8 -16.35 43.41 -19.05
C ILE A 8 -15.94 44.16 -17.78
N CYS A 9 -16.80 44.16 -16.77
CA CYS A 9 -16.43 44.51 -15.40
C CYS A 9 -16.61 43.29 -14.50
N LEU A 10 -15.47 42.79 -14.02
CA LEU A 10 -15.32 42.02 -12.79
C LEU A 10 -16.02 42.74 -11.63
N ASN A 11 -16.84 42.03 -10.86
CA ASN A 11 -17.07 42.32 -9.43
C ASN A 11 -17.55 41.07 -8.68
N ASN A 12 -16.69 40.61 -7.77
CA ASN A 12 -16.97 40.09 -6.42
C ASN A 12 -17.78 38.81 -6.23
N PHE A 13 -17.03 37.72 -6.07
CA PHE A 13 -16.83 37.01 -4.79
C PHE A 13 -17.78 37.43 -3.64
N SER A 14 -18.92 36.75 -3.50
CA SER A 14 -19.55 36.37 -2.23
C SER A 14 -20.82 35.57 -2.54
N SER A 15 -20.74 34.24 -2.48
CA SER A 15 -21.93 33.37 -2.52
C SER A 15 -21.66 32.11 -1.73
N THR A 16 -21.53 32.27 -0.40
CA THR A 16 -21.63 31.15 0.55
C THR A 16 -22.14 31.61 1.92
N ALA A 17 -23.26 32.36 1.95
CA ALA A 17 -23.88 32.76 3.22
C ALA A 17 -25.40 32.91 3.09
N THR A 18 -26.12 31.82 2.78
CA THR A 18 -27.58 31.73 2.94
C THR A 18 -28.04 30.27 2.96
N LEU A 19 -27.56 29.46 3.90
CA LEU A 19 -28.17 28.15 4.24
C LEU A 19 -27.99 27.82 5.73
N ALA A 20 -28.26 28.79 6.60
CA ALA A 20 -28.43 28.56 8.03
C ALA A 20 -29.65 29.36 8.49
N ASN A 21 -30.80 28.69 8.58
CA ASN A 21 -31.91 28.93 9.49
C ASN A 21 -33.14 28.14 9.00
N ASN A 22 -33.17 26.86 9.38
CA ASN A 22 -34.40 26.13 9.65
C ASN A 22 -34.03 25.00 10.61
N GLU A 23 -33.99 25.32 11.89
CA GLU A 23 -34.03 24.32 12.96
C GLU A 23 -35.40 23.66 12.91
N VAL A 24 -35.49 22.49 12.29
CA VAL A 24 -36.63 21.59 12.45
C VAL A 24 -36.35 20.73 13.67
N SER A 25 -37.03 21.04 14.77
CA SER A 25 -37.14 20.15 15.92
C SER A 25 -38.00 18.95 15.54
N VAL A 26 -37.37 17.77 15.39
CA VAL A 26 -38.09 16.51 15.17
C VAL A 26 -38.41 15.88 16.53
N PRO A 27 -39.69 15.70 16.88
CA PRO A 27 -40.07 15.00 18.10
C PRO A 27 -39.83 13.50 17.95
N LEU A 28 -39.13 12.89 18.91
CA LEU A 28 -39.00 11.44 19.02
C LEU A 28 -40.31 10.85 19.55
N GLY A 29 -41.11 10.28 18.65
CA GLY A 29 -42.29 9.50 19.00
C GLY A 29 -42.77 8.66 17.81
N SER A 30 -42.83 7.35 18.03
CA SER A 30 -43.39 6.26 17.20
C SER A 30 -42.68 5.85 15.91
N GLN A 31 -42.42 4.55 15.86
CA GLN A 31 -41.86 3.77 14.76
C GLN A 31 -42.73 3.90 13.50
N ASP A 32 -42.16 4.44 12.42
CA ASP A 32 -42.54 4.09 11.05
C ASP A 32 -41.26 4.08 10.20
N THR A 33 -41.07 2.97 9.51
CA THR A 33 -39.87 2.59 8.75
C THR A 33 -39.63 3.55 7.57
N LEU A 34 -38.74 4.52 7.75
CA LEU A 34 -38.11 5.24 6.65
C LEU A 34 -36.82 4.50 6.26
N ASN A 35 -36.78 4.00 5.03
CA ASN A 35 -35.60 3.40 4.40
C ASN A 35 -34.38 4.35 4.52
N GLU A 36 -33.54 4.15 5.53
CA GLU A 36 -32.20 4.73 5.59
C GLU A 36 -31.41 4.08 4.44
N LYS A 37 -31.23 4.79 3.31
CA LYS A 37 -30.46 4.29 2.16
C LYS A 37 -29.10 3.79 2.66
N ASP A 38 -28.75 2.54 2.34
CA ASP A 38 -27.43 1.97 2.68
C ASP A 38 -26.35 2.91 2.17
N TYR A 39 -25.48 3.41 3.05
CA TYR A 39 -24.45 4.37 2.69
C TYR A 39 -23.45 3.71 1.73
N ASP A 40 -23.37 4.21 0.49
CA ASP A 40 -22.34 3.80 -0.45
C ASP A 40 -21.14 4.78 -0.40
N PRO A 41 -19.96 4.34 0.06
CA PRO A 41 -18.77 5.18 0.06
C PRO A 41 -18.39 5.70 -1.33
N TYR A 42 -18.66 4.94 -2.41
CA TYR A 42 -18.26 5.30 -3.76
C TYR A 42 -19.01 6.54 -4.28
N GLU A 43 -20.27 6.73 -3.90
CA GLU A 43 -21.09 7.89 -4.31
C GLU A 43 -20.63 9.20 -3.65
N HIS A 44 -19.94 9.10 -2.51
CA HIS A 44 -19.53 10.25 -1.69
C HIS A 44 -18.06 10.65 -1.89
N ARG A 45 -17.35 10.01 -2.83
CA ARG A 45 -15.95 10.33 -3.16
C ARG A 45 -15.88 11.47 -4.18
N ASN A 46 -15.06 12.47 -3.90
CA ASN A 46 -14.66 13.46 -4.90
C ASN A 46 -13.36 13.00 -5.57
N VAL A 47 -13.48 12.43 -6.78
CA VAL A 47 -12.34 11.89 -7.54
C VAL A 47 -11.93 12.89 -8.62
N LEU A 48 -10.89 13.69 -8.35
CA LEU A 48 -10.40 14.72 -9.27
C LEU A 48 -9.87 14.12 -10.60
N HIS A 49 -9.17 12.99 -10.51
CA HIS A 49 -8.57 12.29 -11.65
C HIS A 49 -8.90 10.79 -11.58
N PRO A 50 -10.02 10.36 -12.19
CA PRO A 50 -10.44 8.97 -12.12
C PRO A 50 -9.56 8.06 -12.97
N ASN A 51 -9.24 6.89 -12.41
CA ASN A 51 -8.51 5.85 -13.12
C ASN A 51 -9.46 4.91 -13.88
N THR A 52 -9.07 4.53 -15.10
CA THR A 52 -9.73 3.45 -15.85
C THR A 52 -9.33 2.09 -15.28
N TYR A 53 -10.06 1.02 -15.61
CA TYR A 53 -9.71 -0.34 -15.21
C TYR A 53 -8.27 -0.70 -15.63
N PHE A 54 -7.92 -0.45 -16.89
CA PHE A 54 -6.57 -0.74 -17.40
C PHE A 54 -5.50 0.17 -16.79
N GLY A 55 -5.81 1.47 -16.62
CA GLY A 55 -4.92 2.39 -15.93
C GLY A 55 -4.64 1.92 -14.50
N ALA A 56 -5.68 1.53 -13.77
CA ALA A 56 -5.55 1.01 -12.42
C ALA A 56 -4.75 -0.29 -12.34
N LEU A 57 -4.96 -1.20 -13.29
CA LEU A 57 -4.18 -2.44 -13.41
C LEU A 57 -2.68 -2.13 -13.62
N VAL A 58 -2.35 -1.25 -14.56
CA VAL A 58 -0.95 -0.86 -14.83
C VAL A 58 -0.33 -0.15 -13.63
N HIS A 59 -1.07 0.75 -12.98
CA HIS A 59 -0.61 1.41 -11.75
C HIS A 59 -0.34 0.40 -10.62
N LEU A 60 -1.27 -0.53 -10.38
CA LEU A 60 -1.13 -1.53 -9.33
C LEU A 60 0.04 -2.47 -9.64
N LEU A 61 0.16 -2.93 -10.88
CA LEU A 61 1.25 -3.80 -11.33
C LEU A 61 2.61 -3.11 -11.14
N LYS A 62 2.74 -1.86 -11.58
CA LYS A 62 3.99 -1.10 -11.47
C LYS A 62 4.38 -0.84 -10.01
N CYS A 63 3.41 -0.52 -9.16
CA CYS A 63 3.67 -0.34 -7.73
C CYS A 63 4.03 -1.67 -7.06
N SER A 64 3.35 -2.77 -7.38
CA SER A 64 3.55 -4.03 -6.65
C SER A 64 4.75 -4.86 -7.14
N LEU A 65 5.14 -4.80 -8.42
CA LEU A 65 6.30 -5.55 -8.92
C LEU A 65 7.61 -5.03 -8.32
N GLY A 66 7.78 -3.70 -8.33
CA GLY A 66 8.95 -3.00 -7.81
C GLY A 66 10.29 -3.52 -8.34
N ALA A 67 11.38 -3.18 -7.64
CA ALA A 67 12.68 -3.79 -7.86
C ALA A 67 12.77 -5.21 -7.27
N GLY A 68 11.84 -5.59 -6.38
CA GLY A 68 11.83 -6.87 -5.67
C GLY A 68 11.76 -8.08 -6.60
N ILE A 69 11.12 -7.95 -7.78
CA ILE A 69 11.09 -9.02 -8.78
C ILE A 69 12.50 -9.49 -9.19
N LEU A 70 13.47 -8.58 -9.21
CA LEU A 70 14.83 -8.86 -9.66
C LEU A 70 15.63 -9.70 -8.66
N ALA A 71 15.18 -9.77 -7.41
CA ALA A 71 15.81 -10.55 -6.34
C ALA A 71 15.22 -11.97 -6.19
N ILE A 72 14.09 -12.27 -6.85
CA ILE A 72 13.41 -13.57 -6.72
C ILE A 72 14.28 -14.78 -7.12
N PRO A 73 15.13 -14.73 -8.16
CA PRO A 73 16.03 -15.83 -8.49
C PRO A 73 16.92 -16.25 -7.30
N ARG A 74 17.36 -15.29 -6.48
CA ARG A 74 18.14 -15.56 -5.25
C ARG A 74 17.34 -16.41 -4.26
N ALA A 75 16.04 -16.15 -4.12
CA ALA A 75 15.16 -16.94 -3.27
C ALA A 75 14.99 -18.39 -3.79
N PHE A 76 14.97 -18.59 -5.11
CA PHE A 76 14.93 -19.91 -5.73
C PHE A 76 16.25 -20.67 -5.55
N LYS A 77 17.39 -19.97 -5.61
CA LYS A 77 18.69 -20.54 -5.23
C LYS A 77 18.71 -21.01 -3.77
N ALA A 78 18.19 -20.22 -2.84
CA ALA A 78 18.20 -20.56 -1.42
C ALA A 78 17.19 -21.66 -1.04
N SER A 79 16.02 -21.70 -1.68
CA SER A 79 14.94 -22.65 -1.34
C SER A 79 14.92 -23.91 -2.22
N GLY A 80 15.57 -23.88 -3.38
CA GLY A 80 15.47 -24.91 -4.40
C GLY A 80 14.21 -24.73 -5.27
N LEU A 81 14.26 -25.29 -6.48
CA LEU A 81 13.26 -25.04 -7.52
C LEU A 81 11.83 -25.45 -7.13
N ALA A 82 11.65 -26.65 -6.57
CA ALA A 82 10.32 -27.17 -6.21
C ALA A 82 9.68 -26.34 -5.07
N VAL A 83 10.46 -26.05 -4.02
CA VAL A 83 10.00 -25.24 -2.89
C VAL A 83 9.77 -23.79 -3.33
N GLY A 84 10.62 -23.24 -4.21
CA GLY A 84 10.45 -21.91 -4.79
C GLY A 84 9.15 -21.77 -5.58
N VAL A 85 8.82 -22.75 -6.43
CA VAL A 85 7.57 -22.75 -7.22
C VAL A 85 6.34 -22.84 -6.30
N ILE A 86 6.30 -23.85 -5.43
CA ILE A 86 5.15 -24.07 -4.52
C ILE A 86 5.00 -22.90 -3.55
N GLY A 87 6.12 -22.44 -2.99
CA GLY A 87 6.18 -21.31 -2.07
C GLY A 87 5.71 -20.01 -2.70
N THR A 88 6.12 -19.71 -3.94
CA THR A 88 5.69 -18.49 -4.65
C THR A 88 4.18 -18.48 -4.88
N ILE A 89 3.61 -19.62 -5.29
CA ILE A 89 2.16 -19.75 -5.48
C ILE A 89 1.42 -19.60 -4.14
N PHE A 90 1.90 -20.28 -3.10
CA PHE A 90 1.30 -20.20 -1.76
C PHE A 90 1.33 -18.77 -1.21
N ILE A 91 2.48 -18.10 -1.27
CA ILE A 91 2.63 -16.71 -0.83
C ILE A 91 1.76 -15.78 -1.69
N GLY A 92 1.67 -15.98 -3.00
CA GLY A 92 0.79 -15.22 -3.88
C GLY A 92 -0.68 -15.30 -3.47
N ILE A 93 -1.17 -16.51 -3.17
CA ILE A 93 -2.54 -16.74 -2.68
C ILE A 93 -2.74 -16.08 -1.31
N LEU A 94 -1.79 -16.27 -0.38
CA LEU A 94 -1.84 -15.72 0.98
C LEU A 94 -1.86 -14.19 0.97
N CYS A 95 -0.99 -13.55 0.19
CA CYS A 95 -0.94 -12.10 0.02
C CYS A 95 -2.24 -11.57 -0.60
N THR A 96 -2.76 -12.23 -1.64
CA THR A 96 -4.04 -11.87 -2.26
C THR A 96 -5.17 -11.91 -1.24
N TYR A 97 -5.27 -13.02 -0.50
CA TYR A 97 -6.26 -13.20 0.54
C TYR A 97 -6.16 -12.11 1.62
N THR A 98 -4.93 -11.78 2.04
CA THR A 98 -4.71 -10.80 3.11
C THR A 98 -5.06 -9.37 2.68
N ILE A 99 -4.79 -9.02 1.41
CA ILE A 99 -5.21 -7.73 0.86
C ILE A 99 -6.74 -7.67 0.72
N HIS A 100 -7.40 -8.78 0.37
CA HIS A 100 -8.86 -8.85 0.33
C HIS A 100 -9.50 -8.56 1.68
N ILE A 101 -9.07 -9.25 2.74
CA ILE A 101 -9.63 -8.99 4.08
C ILE A 101 -9.36 -7.56 4.53
N LEU A 102 -8.20 -6.99 4.19
CA LEU A 102 -7.86 -5.60 4.49
C LEU A 102 -8.80 -4.61 3.79
N MET A 103 -9.01 -4.79 2.49
CA MET A 103 -9.85 -3.91 1.68
C MET A 103 -11.33 -4.03 2.05
N VAL A 104 -11.82 -5.24 2.31
CA VAL A 104 -13.18 -5.46 2.82
C VAL A 104 -13.37 -4.79 4.18
N ALA A 105 -12.39 -4.90 5.08
CA ALA A 105 -12.43 -4.23 6.37
C ALA A 105 -12.47 -2.70 6.20
N SER A 106 -11.66 -2.14 5.30
CA SER A 106 -11.70 -0.71 4.96
C SER A 106 -13.09 -0.27 4.48
N LEU A 107 -13.68 -0.96 3.51
CA LEU A 107 -15.00 -0.61 2.99
C LEU A 107 -16.09 -0.73 4.04
N LYS A 108 -16.05 -1.77 4.88
CA LYS A 108 -17.01 -1.94 6.00
C LYS A 108 -16.91 -0.78 6.99
N MET A 109 -15.71 -0.30 7.27
CA MET A 109 -15.53 0.85 8.18
C MET A 109 -15.87 2.19 7.52
N CYS A 110 -15.64 2.37 6.22
CA CYS A 110 -16.14 3.52 5.48
C CYS A 110 -17.67 3.64 5.60
N LYS A 111 -18.38 2.51 5.46
CA LYS A 111 -19.83 2.44 5.67
C LYS A 111 -20.24 2.78 7.10
N LEU A 112 -19.61 2.15 8.08
CA LEU A 112 -19.95 2.33 9.49
C LEU A 112 -19.67 3.75 10.00
N THR A 113 -18.60 4.38 9.52
CA THR A 113 -18.20 5.74 9.94
C THR A 113 -18.75 6.84 9.03
N LYS A 114 -19.51 6.50 7.99
CA LYS A 114 -20.02 7.40 6.95
C LYS A 114 -18.91 8.29 6.35
N LYS A 115 -17.74 7.69 6.11
CA LYS A 115 -16.57 8.34 5.49
C LYS A 115 -16.40 7.83 4.05
N PRO A 116 -16.07 8.71 3.08
CA PRO A 116 -16.00 8.33 1.67
C PRO A 116 -14.82 7.41 1.36
N ALA A 117 -13.70 7.57 2.07
CA ALA A 117 -12.57 6.66 2.00
C ALA A 117 -11.73 6.72 3.29
N LEU A 118 -11.02 5.63 3.57
CA LEU A 118 -10.07 5.51 4.67
C LEU A 118 -8.73 5.06 4.13
N ASP A 119 -7.62 5.58 4.68
CA ASP A 119 -6.29 4.97 4.49
C ASP A 119 -6.11 3.74 5.40
N PHE A 120 -5.05 2.96 5.17
CA PHE A 120 -4.75 1.80 6.02
C PHE A 120 -4.62 2.17 7.51
N SER A 121 -3.87 3.23 7.84
CA SER A 121 -3.70 3.71 9.22
C SER A 121 -5.00 4.25 9.83
N GLU A 122 -5.88 4.83 9.03
CA GLU A 122 -7.20 5.29 9.48
C GLU A 122 -8.17 4.13 9.66
N THR A 123 -8.07 3.11 8.81
CA THR A 123 -8.90 1.90 8.89
C THR A 123 -8.64 1.19 10.22
N ILE A 124 -7.38 0.93 10.57
CA ILE A 124 -7.07 0.29 11.85
C ILE A 124 -7.50 1.15 13.04
N PHE A 125 -7.35 2.48 12.94
CA PHE A 125 -7.80 3.40 13.99
C PHE A 125 -9.30 3.26 14.25
N GLU A 126 -10.10 3.31 13.19
CA GLU A 126 -11.55 3.20 13.32
C GLU A 126 -11.97 1.80 13.81
N ILE A 127 -11.31 0.73 13.34
CA ILE A 127 -11.61 -0.65 13.78
C ILE A 127 -11.35 -0.79 15.27
N VAL A 128 -10.17 -0.38 15.74
CA VAL A 128 -9.79 -0.51 17.16
C VAL A 128 -10.68 0.38 18.04
N LYS A 129 -11.05 1.56 17.55
CA LYS A 129 -11.95 2.49 18.26
C LYS A 129 -13.36 1.93 18.46
N HIS A 130 -13.91 1.23 17.46
CA HIS A 130 -15.25 0.63 17.53
C HIS A 130 -15.25 -0.81 18.07
N GLY A 131 -14.08 -1.46 18.12
CA GLY A 131 -13.91 -2.82 18.61
C GLY A 131 -14.11 -3.01 20.12
N PRO A 132 -13.64 -4.14 20.69
CA PRO A 132 -13.88 -4.51 22.09
C PRO A 132 -13.31 -3.47 23.08
N LYS A 133 -13.99 -3.29 24.21
CA LYS A 133 -13.72 -2.23 25.20
C LYS A 133 -12.24 -2.14 25.64
N GLY A 134 -11.55 -3.27 25.76
CA GLY A 134 -10.13 -3.32 26.14
C GLY A 134 -9.19 -2.75 25.07
N CYS A 135 -9.48 -2.97 23.79
CA CYS A 135 -8.60 -2.57 22.69
C CYS A 135 -8.72 -1.07 22.35
N ARG A 136 -9.84 -0.42 22.67
CA ARG A 136 -10.12 0.99 22.28
C ARG A 136 -9.04 1.99 22.70
N LYS A 137 -8.37 1.74 23.83
CA LYS A 137 -7.28 2.59 24.34
C LYS A 137 -6.06 2.61 23.41
N TYR A 138 -5.85 1.54 22.66
CA TYR A 138 -4.70 1.37 21.77
C TYR A 138 -4.94 1.94 20.37
N ALA A 139 -6.13 2.47 20.05
CA ALA A 139 -6.47 2.93 18.70
C ALA A 139 -5.46 3.97 18.15
N ARG A 140 -5.07 4.95 18.98
CA ARG A 140 -4.09 5.97 18.58
C ARG A 140 -2.70 5.37 18.37
N SER A 141 -2.28 4.45 19.23
CA SER A 141 -0.99 3.77 19.11
C SER A 141 -0.94 2.90 17.84
N ALA A 142 -1.99 2.13 17.56
CA ALA A 142 -2.11 1.32 16.36
C ALA A 142 -2.06 2.17 15.07
N LYS A 143 -2.73 3.33 15.05
CA LYS A 143 -2.65 4.29 13.94
C LYS A 143 -1.21 4.74 13.70
N ILE A 144 -0.53 5.19 14.74
CA ILE A 144 0.84 5.70 14.67
C ILE A 144 1.79 4.60 14.20
N PHE A 145 1.64 3.38 14.71
CA PHE A 145 2.46 2.23 14.32
C PHE A 145 2.33 1.89 12.84
N VAL A 146 1.10 1.78 12.32
CA VAL A 146 0.87 1.49 10.89
C VAL A 146 1.37 2.65 10.03
N GLU A 147 1.14 3.90 10.46
CA GLU A 147 1.59 5.06 9.71
C GLU A 147 3.12 5.19 9.67
N SER A 148 3.81 4.97 10.79
CA SER A 148 5.27 4.99 10.85
C SER A 148 5.87 3.81 10.08
N GLY A 149 5.27 2.63 10.19
CA GLY A 149 5.69 1.44 9.48
C GLY A 149 5.52 1.59 7.97
N LEU A 150 4.41 2.16 7.51
CA LEU A 150 4.21 2.47 6.09
C LEU A 150 5.25 3.48 5.60
N LEU A 151 5.47 4.58 6.32
CA LEU A 151 6.49 5.56 5.97
C LEU A 151 7.86 4.88 5.82
N LEU A 152 8.29 4.13 6.83
CA LEU A 152 9.58 3.43 6.81
C LEU A 152 9.67 2.39 5.69
N SER A 153 8.61 1.61 5.47
CA SER A 153 8.53 0.65 4.37
C SER A 153 8.66 1.33 3.01
N TYR A 154 8.10 2.51 2.85
CA TYR A 154 8.21 3.25 1.59
C TYR A 154 9.60 3.83 1.36
N TYR A 155 10.30 4.26 2.42
CA TYR A 155 11.69 4.74 2.30
C TYR A 155 12.65 3.65 1.82
N VAL A 156 12.32 2.37 2.03
CA VAL A 156 13.23 1.24 1.75
C VAL A 156 12.70 0.27 0.67
N GLY A 157 11.38 0.09 0.54
CA GLY A 157 10.80 -1.04 -0.21
C GLY A 157 9.44 -0.82 -0.91
N GLY A 158 8.87 0.39 -0.91
CA GLY A 158 7.76 0.76 -1.81
C GLY A 158 6.39 0.07 -1.57
N ILE A 159 6.06 -0.35 -0.35
CA ILE A 159 4.80 -1.07 -0.06
C ILE A 159 3.69 -0.08 0.36
N GLY A 160 2.56 -0.04 -0.37
CA GLY A 160 1.32 0.59 0.15
C GLY A 160 0.43 1.37 -0.82
N SER A 161 0.50 1.16 -2.14
CA SER A 161 -0.22 2.00 -3.12
C SER A 161 -1.66 1.55 -3.41
N ILE A 162 -2.11 0.44 -2.81
CA ILE A 162 -3.43 -0.15 -3.03
C ILE A 162 -4.55 0.81 -2.63
N PHE A 163 -4.43 1.48 -1.48
CA PHE A 163 -5.45 2.40 -0.97
C PHE A 163 -5.58 3.67 -1.81
N PRO A 164 -4.51 4.41 -2.13
CA PRO A 164 -4.59 5.54 -3.06
C PRO A 164 -5.20 5.14 -4.41
N LEU A 165 -4.86 3.96 -4.93
CA LEU A 165 -5.41 3.50 -6.18
C LEU A 165 -6.91 3.22 -6.09
N GLU A 166 -7.36 2.49 -5.07
CA GLU A 166 -8.77 2.19 -4.87
C GLU A 166 -9.62 3.46 -4.74
N LYS A 167 -9.09 4.50 -4.08
CA LYS A 167 -9.73 5.82 -3.97
C LYS A 167 -9.95 6.51 -5.30
N THR A 168 -9.12 6.24 -6.31
CA THR A 168 -9.22 6.85 -7.64
C THR A 168 -10.16 6.10 -8.59
N MET A 169 -10.71 4.94 -8.17
CA MET A 169 -11.64 4.17 -8.98
C MET A 169 -13.10 4.58 -8.73
N ILE A 170 -13.84 4.80 -9.82
CA ILE A 170 -15.26 5.19 -9.76
C ILE A 170 -16.17 4.01 -9.41
N LYS A 171 -15.82 2.79 -9.85
CA LYS A 171 -16.69 1.60 -9.69
C LYS A 171 -16.13 0.63 -8.63
N PRO A 172 -17.01 -0.09 -7.90
CA PRO A 172 -16.62 -1.10 -6.90
C PRO A 172 -15.98 -2.37 -7.48
N GLN A 173 -15.67 -2.40 -8.79
CA GLN A 173 -15.05 -3.53 -9.48
C GLN A 173 -13.60 -3.80 -9.03
N PHE A 174 -13.08 -3.11 -8.01
CA PHE A 174 -11.74 -3.34 -7.48
C PHE A 174 -11.56 -4.75 -6.91
N LEU A 175 -12.54 -5.23 -6.14
CA LEU A 175 -12.49 -6.48 -5.36
C LEU A 175 -13.20 -7.68 -6.02
N GLY A 176 -13.80 -7.50 -7.20
CA GLY A 176 -14.51 -8.58 -7.88
C GLY A 176 -13.60 -9.76 -8.25
N CYS A 177 -14.18 -10.90 -8.64
CA CYS A 177 -13.43 -12.07 -9.11
C CYS A 177 -12.46 -11.70 -10.26
N PHE A 178 -12.97 -10.98 -11.26
CA PHE A 178 -12.18 -10.33 -12.33
C PHE A 178 -11.91 -8.85 -12.02
N GLY A 179 -11.81 -8.51 -10.74
CA GLY A 179 -11.49 -7.16 -10.31
C GLY A 179 -10.02 -6.84 -10.53
N VAL A 180 -9.71 -5.55 -10.56
CA VAL A 180 -8.34 -5.04 -10.77
C VAL A 180 -7.36 -5.69 -9.80
N LEU A 181 -7.75 -5.87 -8.53
CA LEU A 181 -6.92 -6.50 -7.52
C LEU A 181 -6.55 -7.96 -7.88
N ASN A 182 -7.54 -8.80 -8.19
CA ASN A 182 -7.32 -10.23 -8.46
C ASN A 182 -6.52 -10.48 -9.74
N VAL A 183 -6.87 -9.76 -10.80
CA VAL A 183 -6.15 -9.87 -12.07
C VAL A 183 -4.70 -9.43 -11.90
N THR A 184 -4.47 -8.34 -11.16
CA THR A 184 -3.11 -7.86 -10.90
C THR A 184 -2.32 -8.83 -10.02
N MET A 185 -2.89 -9.35 -8.94
CA MET A 185 -2.17 -10.30 -8.06
C MET A 185 -1.84 -11.61 -8.77
N THR A 186 -2.74 -12.10 -9.62
CA THR A 186 -2.49 -13.29 -10.45
C THR A 186 -1.34 -13.02 -11.43
N LEU A 187 -1.37 -11.87 -12.11
CA LEU A 187 -0.30 -11.47 -13.04
C LEU A 187 1.05 -11.33 -12.33
N ILE A 188 1.09 -10.68 -11.16
CA ILE A 188 2.30 -10.54 -10.34
C ILE A 188 2.86 -11.91 -9.95
N THR A 189 2.00 -12.81 -9.47
CA THR A 189 2.43 -14.15 -9.05
C THR A 189 3.02 -14.93 -10.23
N ILE A 190 2.41 -14.85 -11.42
CA ILE A 190 2.94 -15.47 -12.63
C ILE A 190 4.29 -14.84 -13.02
N MET A 191 4.40 -13.51 -13.00
CA MET A 191 5.65 -12.83 -13.33
C MET A 191 6.78 -13.17 -12.35
N TYR A 192 6.47 -13.27 -11.05
CA TYR A 192 7.40 -13.68 -10.01
C TYR A 192 7.84 -15.12 -10.18
N LEU A 193 6.90 -16.02 -10.50
CA LEU A 193 7.20 -17.41 -10.79
C LEU A 193 8.10 -17.54 -12.03
N CYS A 194 7.78 -16.85 -13.12
CA CYS A 194 8.59 -16.86 -14.33
C CYS A 194 10.00 -16.32 -14.07
N MET A 195 10.11 -15.18 -13.37
CA MET A 195 11.42 -14.59 -13.05
C MET A 195 12.24 -15.52 -12.14
N GLY A 196 11.64 -16.08 -11.09
CA GLY A 196 12.32 -16.99 -10.18
C GLY A 196 12.77 -18.28 -10.86
N PHE A 197 11.86 -18.92 -11.59
CA PHE A 197 12.12 -20.19 -12.27
C PHE A 197 13.17 -20.04 -13.38
N PHE A 198 12.95 -19.14 -14.35
CA PHE A 198 13.88 -18.97 -15.47
C PHE A 198 15.18 -18.29 -15.04
N GLY A 199 15.11 -17.35 -14.09
CA GLY A 199 16.31 -16.70 -13.55
C GLY A 199 17.23 -17.69 -12.85
N TYR A 200 16.67 -18.59 -12.04
CA TYR A 200 17.48 -19.64 -11.41
C TYR A 200 17.99 -20.67 -12.41
N LEU A 201 17.20 -21.06 -13.43
CA LEU A 201 17.71 -21.98 -14.47
C LEU A 201 18.85 -21.37 -15.30
N ALA A 202 18.85 -20.06 -15.51
CA ALA A 202 19.88 -19.38 -16.28
C ALA A 202 21.23 -19.28 -15.53
N PHE A 203 21.19 -19.00 -14.22
CA PHE A 203 22.40 -18.69 -13.44
C PHE A 203 22.74 -19.72 -12.36
N GLY A 204 21.81 -20.60 -11.98
CA GLY A 204 22.00 -21.64 -10.98
C GLY A 204 22.64 -21.11 -9.69
N GLU A 205 23.73 -21.74 -9.28
CA GLU A 205 24.45 -21.40 -8.04
C GLU A 205 25.22 -20.07 -8.09
N VAL A 206 25.45 -19.48 -9.27
CA VAL A 206 26.11 -18.15 -9.36
C VAL A 206 25.12 -16.99 -9.28
N THR A 207 23.84 -17.26 -9.00
CA THR A 207 22.81 -16.20 -8.85
C THR A 207 23.17 -15.24 -7.71
N GLU A 208 23.26 -13.96 -8.06
CA GLU A 208 23.56 -12.81 -7.19
C GLU A 208 22.29 -12.28 -6.51
N ALA A 209 22.44 -11.27 -5.64
CA ALA A 209 21.32 -10.63 -4.94
C ALA A 209 20.24 -10.05 -5.88
N THR A 210 20.63 -9.66 -7.10
CA THR A 210 19.69 -9.24 -8.15
C THR A 210 20.16 -9.78 -9.50
N ILE A 211 19.22 -10.23 -10.32
CA ILE A 211 19.53 -10.77 -11.66
C ILE A 211 20.27 -9.76 -12.56
N THR A 212 20.10 -8.46 -12.30
CA THR A 212 20.81 -7.39 -13.03
C THR A 212 22.33 -7.50 -12.89
N LYS A 213 22.83 -7.98 -11.74
CA LYS A 213 24.27 -8.19 -11.53
C LYS A 213 24.81 -9.40 -12.31
N ASN A 214 23.97 -10.41 -12.57
CA ASN A 214 24.36 -11.62 -13.27
C ASN A 214 24.41 -11.47 -14.80
N LEU A 215 23.77 -10.46 -15.36
CA LEU A 215 23.71 -10.26 -16.81
C LEU A 215 25.12 -9.97 -17.39
N PRO A 216 25.54 -10.64 -18.47
CA PRO A 216 26.86 -10.41 -19.10
C PRO A 216 26.98 -8.97 -19.60
N VAL A 217 28.19 -8.43 -19.65
CA VAL A 217 28.44 -7.03 -20.04
C VAL A 217 28.78 -6.94 -21.53
N GLU A 218 29.27 -8.03 -22.09
CA GLU A 218 29.75 -8.16 -23.46
C GLU A 218 28.59 -8.25 -24.46
N GLU A 219 27.44 -8.76 -24.03
CA GLU A 219 26.27 -8.93 -24.89
C GLU A 219 25.42 -7.67 -24.99
N VAL A 220 25.18 -7.20 -26.22
CA VAL A 220 24.36 -6.02 -26.49
C VAL A 220 22.94 -6.18 -25.93
N VAL A 221 22.35 -7.38 -26.02
CA VAL A 221 20.99 -7.66 -25.52
C VAL A 221 20.92 -7.49 -23.99
N ALA A 222 21.91 -8.02 -23.27
CA ALA A 222 22.00 -7.89 -21.82
C ALA A 222 22.19 -6.42 -21.40
N GLN A 223 22.99 -5.67 -22.15
CA GLN A 223 23.20 -4.25 -21.88
C GLN A 223 21.94 -3.40 -22.14
N VAL A 224 21.20 -3.68 -23.22
CA VAL A 224 19.90 -3.04 -23.48
C VAL A 224 18.92 -3.35 -22.34
N ALA A 225 18.86 -4.59 -21.87
CA ALA A 225 18.02 -4.97 -20.74
C ALA A 225 18.40 -4.22 -19.45
N LYS A 226 19.69 -4.08 -19.14
CA LYS A 226 20.18 -3.30 -17.98
C LYS A 226 19.73 -1.84 -18.05
N TRP A 227 19.81 -1.20 -19.22
CA TRP A 227 19.33 0.17 -19.40
C TRP A 227 17.82 0.29 -19.22
N CYS A 228 17.03 -0.64 -19.81
CA CYS A 228 15.59 -0.67 -19.66
C CYS A 228 15.16 -0.87 -18.19
N ILE A 229 15.80 -1.79 -17.47
CA ILE A 229 15.54 -2.04 -16.05
C ILE A 229 15.86 -0.80 -15.22
N SER A 230 17.02 -0.19 -15.45
CA SER A 230 17.44 1.02 -14.73
C SER A 230 16.47 2.19 -14.94
N LEU A 231 16.03 2.40 -16.19
CA LEU A 231 15.04 3.40 -16.53
C LEU A 231 13.66 3.10 -15.89
N ALA A 232 13.25 1.83 -15.88
CA ALA A 232 12.00 1.41 -15.24
C ALA A 232 12.03 1.62 -13.71
N VAL A 233 13.15 1.30 -13.05
CA VAL A 233 13.34 1.55 -11.61
C VAL A 233 13.32 3.05 -11.32
N PHE A 234 13.96 3.88 -12.15
CA PHE A 234 13.92 5.35 -12.03
C PHE A 234 12.49 5.91 -12.07
N PHE A 235 11.68 5.50 -13.06
CA PHE A 235 10.29 5.93 -13.13
C PHE A 235 9.39 5.33 -12.05
N THR A 236 9.80 4.23 -11.42
CA THR A 236 9.07 3.62 -10.30
C THR A 236 9.37 4.35 -9.00
N PHE A 237 10.62 4.75 -8.80
CA PHE A 237 11.05 5.60 -7.68
C PHE A 237 10.20 6.87 -7.57
N MET A 238 9.98 7.57 -8.70
CA MET A 238 9.13 8.77 -8.72
C MET A 238 7.69 8.52 -8.23
N LEU A 239 7.11 7.36 -8.56
CA LEU A 239 5.76 7.00 -8.13
C LEU A 239 5.71 6.56 -6.66
N MET A 240 6.73 5.85 -6.19
CA MET A 240 6.79 5.37 -4.81
C MET A 240 6.87 6.50 -3.79
N PHE A 241 7.59 7.58 -4.10
CA PHE A 241 7.75 8.71 -3.18
C PHE A 241 6.50 9.58 -3.04
N TYR A 242 5.53 9.49 -3.96
CA TYR A 242 4.28 10.24 -3.88
C TYR A 242 3.55 10.01 -2.55
N VAL A 243 3.41 8.75 -2.12
CA VAL A 243 2.63 8.40 -0.93
C VAL A 243 3.29 8.89 0.38
N PRO A 244 4.60 8.70 0.62
CA PRO A 244 5.30 9.29 1.77
C PRO A 244 5.25 10.81 1.82
N ILE A 245 5.43 11.46 0.66
CA ILE A 245 5.35 12.92 0.56
C ILE A 245 3.96 13.38 1.00
N ASP A 246 2.92 12.73 0.50
CA ASP A 246 1.53 13.06 0.80
C ASP A 246 1.19 12.82 2.28
N ILE A 247 1.61 11.69 2.86
CA ILE A 247 1.46 11.39 4.31
C ILE A 247 2.20 12.43 5.16
N THR A 248 3.45 12.72 4.84
CA THR A 248 4.29 13.66 5.61
C THR A 248 3.74 15.08 5.47
N TRP A 249 3.30 15.46 4.27
CA TRP A 249 2.67 16.74 4.00
C TRP A 249 1.40 16.93 4.82
N ARG A 250 0.51 15.93 4.91
CA ARG A 250 -0.71 16.02 5.74
C ARG A 250 -0.43 16.32 7.22
N LYS A 251 0.71 15.89 7.76
CA LYS A 251 1.10 16.18 9.16
C LYS A 251 1.65 17.59 9.33
N ILE A 252 2.41 18.06 8.35
CA ILE A 252 3.17 19.30 8.43
C ILE A 252 2.37 20.50 7.90
N SER A 253 1.46 20.29 6.95
CA SER A 253 0.71 21.35 6.26
C SER A 253 -0.05 22.27 7.22
N GLY A 254 -0.60 21.72 8.31
CA GLY A 254 -1.32 22.48 9.33
C GLY A 254 -0.45 23.46 10.13
N HIS A 255 0.87 23.30 10.13
CA HIS A 255 1.80 24.19 10.84
C HIS A 255 2.43 25.25 9.91
N ILE A 256 2.14 25.21 8.61
CA ILE A 256 2.79 26.06 7.60
C ILE A 256 1.79 27.03 6.97
N SER A 257 2.16 28.31 6.93
CA SER A 257 1.42 29.37 6.22
C SER A 257 1.27 29.07 4.73
N GLU A 258 0.08 29.30 4.17
CA GLU A 258 -0.26 29.00 2.76
C GLU A 258 0.69 29.65 1.75
N LYS A 259 1.21 30.86 2.03
CA LYS A 259 2.18 31.54 1.16
C LYS A 259 3.48 30.76 0.97
N ARG A 260 3.84 29.89 1.92
CA ARG A 260 5.05 29.07 1.89
C ARG A 260 4.78 27.63 1.47
N HIS A 261 3.54 27.24 1.15
CA HIS A 261 3.21 25.85 0.85
C HIS A 261 4.04 25.26 -0.28
N ASN A 262 4.17 25.98 -1.41
CA ASN A 262 4.95 25.50 -2.56
C ASN A 262 6.43 25.30 -2.22
N LEU A 263 7.02 26.27 -1.50
CA LEU A 263 8.42 26.18 -1.08
C LEU A 263 8.62 25.06 -0.06
N SER A 264 7.72 24.91 0.91
CA SER A 264 7.77 23.86 1.91
C SER A 264 7.57 22.47 1.30
N GLN A 265 6.71 22.32 0.28
CA GLN A 265 6.58 21.07 -0.47
C GLN A 265 7.87 20.74 -1.21
N PHE A 266 8.49 21.71 -1.88
CA PHE A 266 9.76 21.50 -2.57
C PHE A 266 10.86 21.09 -1.57
N SER A 267 11.01 21.83 -0.47
CA SER A 267 11.99 21.52 0.58
C SER A 267 11.76 20.15 1.22
N LEU A 268 10.50 19.76 1.44
CA LEU A 268 10.14 18.46 2.00
C LEU A 268 10.51 17.32 1.04
N ARG A 269 10.20 17.48 -0.26
CA ARG A 269 10.57 16.50 -1.29
C ARG A 269 12.08 16.33 -1.37
N THR A 270 12.82 17.43 -1.47
CA THR A 270 14.27 17.43 -1.55
C THR A 270 14.90 16.84 -0.28
N GLY A 271 14.42 17.22 0.92
CA GLY A 271 14.94 16.72 2.18
C GLY A 271 14.72 15.21 2.35
N ILE A 272 13.54 14.71 1.98
CA ILE A 272 13.22 13.27 2.00
C ILE A 272 14.14 12.48 1.08
N VAL A 273 14.38 12.97 -0.15
CA VAL A 273 15.26 12.30 -1.11
C VAL A 273 16.71 12.32 -0.64
N ILE A 274 17.19 13.45 -0.11
CA ILE A 274 18.54 13.54 0.47
C ILE A 274 18.71 12.54 1.61
N PHE A 275 17.73 12.46 2.52
CA PHE A 275 17.77 11.52 3.63
C PHE A 275 17.82 10.05 3.15
N ALA A 276 16.99 9.69 2.16
CA ALA A 276 17.03 8.35 1.56
C ALA A 276 18.38 8.06 0.89
N THR A 277 18.96 9.03 0.18
CA THR A 277 20.30 8.90 -0.42
C THR A 277 21.38 8.75 0.65
N CYS A 278 21.32 9.49 1.76
CA CYS A 278 22.27 9.32 2.86
C CYS A 278 22.19 7.91 3.47
N ILE A 279 20.99 7.35 3.64
CA ILE A 279 20.83 5.96 4.07
C ILE A 279 21.45 4.99 3.06
N ALA A 280 21.23 5.21 1.77
CA ALA A 280 21.80 4.35 0.73
C ALA A 280 23.34 4.38 0.71
N ILE A 281 23.93 5.57 0.87
CA ILE A 281 25.39 5.75 0.96
C ILE A 281 25.94 5.07 2.21
N PHE A 282 25.27 5.27 3.36
CA PHE A 282 25.69 4.66 4.63
C PHE A 282 25.57 3.14 4.62
N ALA A 283 24.53 2.60 4.00
CA ALA A 283 24.33 1.16 3.87
C ALA A 283 25.38 0.50 2.96
N GLY A 284 25.94 1.23 2.00
CA GLY A 284 27.03 0.78 1.14
C GLY A 284 26.74 -0.58 0.49
N GLU A 285 27.60 -1.56 0.76
CA GLU A 285 27.48 -2.92 0.23
C GLU A 285 26.36 -3.73 0.91
N HIS A 286 26.00 -3.40 2.14
CA HIS A 286 24.92 -4.05 2.91
C HIS A 286 23.51 -3.54 2.55
N LEU A 287 23.37 -2.75 1.48
CA LEU A 287 22.07 -2.25 1.03
C LEU A 287 21.10 -3.39 0.71
N GLY A 288 21.58 -4.48 0.13
CA GLY A 288 20.77 -5.67 -0.18
C GLY A 288 20.17 -6.29 1.09
N PRO A 289 20.99 -6.76 2.04
CA PRO A 289 20.51 -7.25 3.32
C PRO A 289 19.62 -6.26 4.08
N LEU A 290 19.89 -4.95 4.00
CA LEU A 290 19.06 -3.93 4.65
C LEU A 290 17.64 -3.90 4.07
N ILE A 291 17.51 -3.99 2.75
CA ILE A 291 16.21 -4.05 2.07
C ILE A 291 15.48 -5.34 2.47
N GLU A 292 16.18 -6.48 2.55
CA GLU A 292 15.61 -7.76 2.99
C GLU A 292 15.13 -7.70 4.45
N LEU A 293 15.89 -7.09 5.36
CA LEU A 293 15.53 -6.92 6.77
C LEU A 293 14.26 -6.07 6.92
N VAL A 294 14.22 -4.91 6.26
CA VAL A 294 13.07 -4.00 6.34
C VAL A 294 11.85 -4.65 5.70
N GLY A 295 12.02 -5.33 4.56
CA GLY A 295 10.98 -6.14 3.95
C GLY A 295 10.43 -7.21 4.89
N ALA A 296 11.30 -8.00 5.53
CA ALA A 296 10.91 -9.07 6.44
C ALA A 296 10.09 -8.55 7.63
N ILE A 297 10.50 -7.45 8.25
CA ILE A 297 9.79 -6.88 9.41
C ILE A 297 8.46 -6.27 8.98
N PHE A 298 8.46 -5.36 8.01
CA PHE A 298 7.27 -4.58 7.70
C PHE A 298 6.29 -5.28 6.78
N LEU A 299 6.72 -6.06 5.78
CA LEU A 299 5.78 -6.83 4.96
C LEU A 299 5.07 -7.89 5.80
N SER A 300 5.79 -8.57 6.68
CA SER A 300 5.18 -9.57 7.56
C SER A 300 4.23 -8.94 8.58
N THR A 301 4.63 -7.81 9.18
CA THR A 301 3.79 -7.16 10.20
C THR A 301 2.61 -6.41 9.57
N LEU A 302 2.85 -5.53 8.60
CA LEU A 302 1.81 -4.69 7.98
C LEU A 302 1.04 -5.41 6.88
N GLY A 303 1.69 -6.31 6.15
CA GLY A 303 1.09 -7.04 5.04
C GLY A 303 0.35 -8.31 5.47
N LEU A 304 0.77 -8.97 6.56
CA LEU A 304 0.14 -10.21 7.04
C LEU A 304 -0.54 -10.05 8.41
N MET A 305 0.20 -9.67 9.45
CA MET A 305 -0.32 -9.68 10.82
C MET A 305 -1.42 -8.63 11.04
N VAL A 306 -1.19 -7.38 10.64
CA VAL A 306 -2.13 -6.28 10.89
C VAL A 306 -3.50 -6.52 10.23
N PRO A 307 -3.60 -6.90 8.95
CA PRO A 307 -4.89 -7.24 8.34
C PRO A 307 -5.62 -8.40 9.02
N ALA A 308 -4.90 -9.44 9.45
CA ALA A 308 -5.48 -10.56 10.18
C ALA A 308 -6.02 -10.14 11.56
N ILE A 309 -5.31 -9.26 12.27
CA ILE A 309 -5.78 -8.66 13.52
C ILE A 309 -7.03 -7.81 13.25
N MET A 310 -7.02 -6.97 12.21
CA MET A 310 -8.17 -6.14 11.83
C MET A 310 -9.41 -6.97 11.50
N ASP A 311 -9.27 -8.03 10.72
CA ASP A 311 -10.38 -8.96 10.39
C ASP A 311 -10.93 -9.67 11.63
N THR A 312 -10.09 -9.91 12.63
CA THR A 312 -10.52 -10.46 13.92
C THR A 312 -11.29 -9.43 14.75
N LEU A 313 -10.79 -8.20 14.84
CA LEU A 313 -11.43 -7.13 15.62
C LEU A 313 -12.77 -6.68 15.03
N ILE A 314 -12.88 -6.62 13.69
CA ILE A 314 -14.12 -6.20 13.01
C ILE A 314 -15.24 -7.25 13.07
N ASN A 315 -14.88 -8.51 13.34
CA ASN A 315 -15.80 -9.64 13.46
C ASN A 315 -15.87 -10.16 14.91
N TRP A 316 -15.44 -9.35 15.89
CA TRP A 316 -15.34 -9.76 17.29
C TRP A 316 -16.66 -10.28 17.86
N ASP A 317 -17.78 -9.66 17.50
CA ASP A 317 -19.11 -10.06 17.98
C ASP A 317 -19.65 -11.32 17.29
N ASN A 318 -19.10 -11.69 16.13
CA ASN A 318 -19.49 -12.90 15.38
C ASN A 318 -18.29 -13.53 14.66
N LEU A 319 -17.54 -14.30 15.45
CA LEU A 319 -16.35 -15.05 15.02
C LEU A 319 -16.68 -16.34 14.25
N GLY A 320 -17.97 -16.66 14.07
CA GLY A 320 -18.46 -17.84 13.37
C GLY A 320 -18.48 -19.11 14.23
N CYS A 321 -18.99 -20.20 13.66
CA CYS A 321 -19.01 -21.50 14.32
C CYS A 321 -17.58 -21.94 14.68
N PHE A 322 -17.41 -22.43 15.91
CA PHE A 322 -16.12 -22.88 16.44
C PHE A 322 -14.98 -21.85 16.36
N TYR A 323 -15.32 -20.55 16.32
CA TYR A 323 -14.33 -19.47 16.19
C TYR A 323 -13.40 -19.63 14.97
N TRP A 324 -13.87 -20.22 13.86
CA TRP A 324 -13.04 -20.48 12.68
C TRP A 324 -12.33 -19.23 12.15
N LYS A 325 -12.99 -18.06 12.16
CA LYS A 325 -12.37 -16.80 11.72
C LYS A 325 -11.16 -16.43 12.58
N PHE A 326 -11.24 -16.65 13.88
CA PHE A 326 -10.15 -16.41 14.82
C PHE A 326 -8.97 -17.33 14.53
N TRP A 327 -9.20 -18.64 14.44
CA TRP A 327 -8.13 -19.62 14.19
C TRP A 327 -7.41 -19.38 12.85
N LYS A 328 -8.18 -19.11 11.79
CA LYS A 328 -7.64 -18.75 10.48
C LYS A 328 -6.74 -17.49 10.56
N ASN A 329 -7.21 -16.43 11.22
CA ASN A 329 -6.43 -15.19 11.36
C ASN A 329 -5.22 -15.35 12.30
N LEU A 330 -5.33 -16.22 13.30
CA LEU A 330 -4.22 -16.58 14.18
C LEU A 330 -3.12 -17.29 13.40
N VAL A 331 -3.47 -18.26 12.54
CA VAL A 331 -2.50 -18.95 11.66
C VAL A 331 -1.78 -17.97 10.74
N ILE A 332 -2.51 -17.04 10.10
CA ILE A 332 -1.90 -16.01 9.24
C ILE A 332 -0.96 -15.11 10.06
N SER A 333 -1.35 -14.74 11.27
CA SER A 333 -0.54 -13.89 12.15
C SER A 333 0.73 -14.61 12.62
N ILE A 334 0.65 -15.90 12.95
CA ILE A 334 1.80 -16.73 13.31
C ILE A 334 2.73 -16.91 12.11
N PHE A 335 2.18 -17.16 10.92
CA PHE A 335 2.97 -17.26 9.69
C PHE A 335 3.71 -15.94 9.38
N GLY A 336 3.03 -14.80 9.55
CA GLY A 336 3.66 -13.48 9.45
C GLY A 336 4.78 -13.31 10.48
N LEU A 337 4.54 -13.63 11.75
CA LEU A 337 5.56 -13.54 12.79
C LEU A 337 6.77 -14.44 12.49
N PHE A 338 6.54 -15.66 12.02
CA PHE A 338 7.60 -16.56 11.58
C PHE A 338 8.41 -15.95 10.43
N GLY A 339 7.74 -15.42 9.40
CA GLY A 339 8.41 -14.73 8.29
C GLY A 339 9.24 -13.53 8.74
N ALA A 340 8.74 -12.74 9.70
CA ALA A 340 9.47 -11.63 10.28
C ALA A 340 10.74 -12.08 11.00
N VAL A 341 10.65 -13.10 11.86
CA VAL A 341 11.79 -13.61 12.63
C VAL A 341 12.80 -14.30 11.72
N ALA A 342 12.35 -15.22 10.86
CA ALA A 342 13.23 -15.95 9.95
C ALA A 342 13.89 -15.00 8.94
N GLY A 343 13.12 -14.11 8.31
CA GLY A 343 13.65 -13.13 7.36
C GLY A 343 14.64 -12.17 8.00
N SER A 344 14.34 -11.67 9.21
CA SER A 344 15.29 -10.80 9.94
C SER A 344 16.57 -11.55 10.33
N TYR A 345 16.44 -12.81 10.77
CA TYR A 345 17.59 -13.64 11.12
C TYR A 345 18.52 -13.84 9.92
N TYR A 346 17.99 -14.24 8.76
CA TYR A 346 18.81 -14.42 7.56
C TYR A 346 19.39 -13.12 7.01
N ALA A 347 18.64 -12.01 7.07
CA ALA A 347 19.14 -10.72 6.65
C ALA A 347 20.31 -10.25 7.53
N ILE A 348 20.19 -10.36 8.86
CA ILE A 348 21.27 -10.03 9.80
C ILE A 348 22.47 -10.96 9.61
N LEU A 349 22.24 -12.26 9.42
CA LEU A 349 23.31 -13.22 9.17
C LEU A 349 24.08 -12.88 7.88
N SER A 350 23.37 -12.47 6.82
CA SER A 350 24.00 -12.01 5.57
C SER A 350 24.84 -10.75 5.77
N MET A 351 24.40 -9.81 6.62
CA MET A 351 25.19 -8.61 6.94
C MET A 351 26.48 -8.95 7.67
N VAL A 352 26.43 -9.85 8.65
CA VAL A 352 27.59 -10.22 9.47
C VAL A 352 28.59 -11.06 8.68
N ASN A 353 28.12 -11.99 7.85
CA ASN A 353 28.99 -12.89 7.11
C ASN A 353 29.60 -12.26 5.84
N GLU A 354 29.06 -11.14 5.34
CA GLU A 354 29.70 -10.37 4.25
C GLU A 354 30.98 -9.62 4.72
N GLU A 355 31.27 -9.56 6.03
CA GLU A 355 32.51 -9.00 6.58
C GLU A 355 33.71 -9.98 6.57
N SER A 356 33.52 -11.25 6.18
CA SER A 356 34.56 -12.30 6.15
C SER A 356 34.79 -12.86 4.75
#